data_AF-A0A378FRX0-F1
#
_entry.id   AF-A0A378FRX0-F1
#
_cell.length_a   1.000
_cell.length_b   1.000
_cell.length_c   1.000
_cell.angle_alpha   90.00
_cell.angle_beta   90.00
_cell.angle_gamma   90.00
#
_symmetry.space_group_name_H-M   'P 1'
#
loop_
_entity.id
_entity.type
_entity.pdbx_description
1 polymer ?
#
loop_
_entity_poly.entity_id
_entity_poly.type
_entity_poly.pdbx_seq_one_letter_code
_entity_poly.pdbx_strand_id
1 'polypeptide(L)'
;MYKKLIDSHVMPDTRYYASFGKSNMYEMKPWIQGEWGGTYMWNSTINKYSDNLKPPAKLVLGEYPMLPGATDAGLFFKPAQMLSIGKSTKNPQAAAKVINFLLNSKEGVDILGLERGRAAE
;
A
#
# COMPACT_ATOMS: atom_id res chain seq x y z
N MET A 1 19.48 -7.86 -11.31
CA MET A 1 18.85 -7.92 -9.97
C MET A 1 17.76 -8.99 -9.90
N TYR A 2 16.70 -8.91 -10.71
CA TYR A 2 15.56 -9.85 -10.69
C TYR A 2 15.95 -11.34 -10.67
N LYS A 3 16.76 -11.82 -11.63
CA LYS A 3 17.15 -13.25 -11.71
C LYS A 3 17.80 -13.75 -10.41
N LYS A 4 18.68 -12.94 -9.80
CA LYS A 4 19.35 -13.28 -8.55
C LYS A 4 18.34 -13.50 -7.41
N LEU A 5 17.32 -12.66 -7.29
CA LEU A 5 16.28 -12.80 -6.26
C LEU A 5 15.50 -14.11 -6.42
N ILE A 6 15.18 -14.49 -7.66
CA ILE A 6 14.48 -15.75 -7.96
C ILE A 6 15.39 -16.96 -7.69
N ASP A 7 16.60 -16.96 -8.24
CA ASP A 7 17.58 -18.04 -8.07
C ASP A 7 17.93 -18.26 -6.59
N SER A 8 17.89 -17.19 -5.77
CA SER A 8 18.14 -17.23 -4.33
C SER A 8 16.87 -17.40 -3.48
N HIS A 9 15.71 -17.67 -4.10
CA HIS A 9 14.42 -17.89 -3.44
C HIS A 9 13.95 -16.75 -2.51
N VAL A 10 14.33 -15.50 -2.81
CA VAL A 10 13.88 -14.32 -2.07
C VAL A 10 12.40 -14.00 -2.32
N MET A 11 11.92 -14.29 -3.52
CA MET A 11 10.52 -14.10 -3.91
C MET A 11 10.13 -15.13 -4.98
N PRO A 12 8.84 -15.47 -5.11
CA PRO A 12 8.39 -16.38 -6.16
C PRO A 12 8.63 -15.82 -7.56
N ASP A 13 8.86 -16.71 -8.52
CA ASP A 13 8.86 -16.33 -9.94
C ASP A 13 7.43 -16.08 -10.46
N THR A 14 7.34 -15.48 -11.64
CA THR A 14 6.05 -15.16 -12.25
C THR A 14 5.24 -16.39 -12.65
N ARG A 15 5.87 -17.53 -12.93
CA ARG A 15 5.17 -18.77 -13.29
C ARG A 15 4.50 -19.39 -12.08
N TYR A 16 5.21 -19.48 -10.96
CA TYR A 16 4.68 -19.93 -9.68
C TYR A 16 3.58 -18.97 -9.20
N TYR A 17 3.82 -17.65 -9.24
CA TYR A 17 2.80 -16.67 -8.89
C TYR A 17 1.52 -16.81 -9.74
N ALA A 18 1.67 -17.04 -11.06
CA ALA A 18 0.53 -17.25 -11.95
C ALA A 18 -0.26 -18.54 -11.67
N SER A 19 0.33 -19.54 -11.01
CA SER A 19 -0.36 -20.79 -10.67
C SER A 19 -1.51 -20.61 -9.66
N PHE A 20 -1.54 -19.48 -8.95
CA PHE A 20 -2.62 -19.11 -8.02
C PHE A 20 -3.80 -18.41 -8.71
N GLY A 21 -3.73 -18.20 -10.03
CA GLY A 21 -4.79 -17.56 -10.81
C GLY A 21 -4.89 -16.05 -10.57
N LYS A 22 -6.08 -15.50 -10.82
CA LYS A 22 -6.34 -14.05 -10.73
C LYS A 22 -7.02 -13.73 -9.39
N SER A 23 -6.22 -13.38 -8.40
CA SER A 23 -6.66 -12.84 -7.10
C SER A 23 -5.71 -11.72 -6.67
N ASN A 24 -6.13 -10.87 -5.73
CA ASN A 24 -5.21 -9.91 -5.15
C ASN A 24 -4.18 -10.65 -4.28
N MET A 25 -2.93 -10.19 -4.28
CA MET A 25 -1.86 -10.84 -3.51
C MET A 25 -2.23 -11.08 -2.04
N TYR A 26 -2.90 -10.11 -1.39
CA TYR A 26 -3.30 -10.19 0.02
C TYR A 26 -4.45 -11.18 0.28
N GLU A 27 -5.12 -11.70 -0.75
CA GLU A 27 -6.18 -12.72 -0.65
C GLU A 27 -5.65 -14.13 -0.95
N MET A 28 -4.39 -14.26 -1.38
CA MET A 28 -3.81 -15.55 -1.75
C MET A 28 -3.47 -16.38 -0.52
N LYS A 29 -3.73 -17.69 -0.58
CA LYS A 29 -3.46 -18.62 0.54
C LYS A 29 -2.02 -18.55 1.07
N PRO A 30 -0.97 -18.51 0.24
CA PRO A 30 0.41 -18.43 0.74
C PRO A 30 0.70 -17.16 1.56
N TRP A 31 0.03 -16.04 1.24
CA TRP A 31 0.12 -14.83 2.05
C TRP A 31 -0.60 -15.01 3.39
N ILE A 32 -1.87 -15.43 3.35
CA ILE A 32 -2.73 -15.61 4.52
C ILE A 32 -2.11 -16.60 5.53
N GLN A 33 -1.42 -17.63 5.02
CA GLN A 33 -0.77 -18.68 5.80
C GLN A 33 0.66 -18.33 6.24
N GLY A 34 1.20 -17.18 5.82
CA GLY A 34 2.56 -16.74 6.18
C GLY A 34 3.68 -17.44 5.43
N GLU A 35 3.38 -18.17 4.35
CA GLU A 35 4.39 -18.78 3.47
C GLU A 35 5.17 -17.71 2.68
N TRP A 36 4.51 -16.60 2.34
CA TRP A 36 5.16 -15.40 1.81
C TRP A 36 5.45 -14.42 2.94
N GLY A 37 6.69 -14.43 3.44
CA GLY A 37 7.07 -13.77 4.69
C GLY A 37 7.15 -12.24 4.68
N GLY A 38 6.78 -11.57 3.58
CA GLY A 38 6.83 -10.11 3.52
C GLY A 38 6.35 -9.52 2.19
N THR A 39 6.19 -8.20 2.17
CA THR A 39 5.80 -7.44 0.99
C THR A 39 6.51 -6.09 0.95
N TYR A 40 6.91 -5.65 -0.24
CA TYR A 40 7.40 -4.30 -0.47
C TYR A 40 6.22 -3.43 -0.94
N MET A 41 5.62 -2.69 -0.01
CA MET A 41 4.29 -2.11 -0.21
C MET A 41 4.16 -0.69 0.35
N TRP A 42 3.21 0.05 -0.23
CA TRP A 42 2.82 1.38 0.22
C TRP A 42 2.25 1.35 1.64
N ASN A 43 2.81 2.19 2.51
CA ASN A 43 2.31 2.36 3.88
C ASN A 43 0.85 2.85 3.93
N SER A 44 0.41 3.61 2.91
CA SER A 44 -0.96 4.14 2.83
C SER A 44 -2.05 3.08 2.69
N THR A 45 -1.69 1.84 2.35
CA THR A 45 -2.64 0.73 2.16
C THR A 45 -2.20 -0.56 2.85
N ILE A 46 -1.31 -0.46 3.84
CA ILE A 46 -0.71 -1.65 4.47
C ILE A 46 -1.74 -2.49 5.23
N ASN A 47 -2.81 -1.86 5.76
CA ASN A 47 -3.89 -2.55 6.47
C ASN A 47 -4.51 -3.65 5.60
N LYS A 48 -4.70 -3.42 4.30
CA LYS A 48 -5.23 -4.42 3.36
C LYS A 48 -4.43 -5.73 3.34
N TYR A 49 -3.13 -5.64 3.62
CA TYR A 49 -2.24 -6.78 3.66
C TYR A 49 -2.22 -7.42 5.05
N SER A 50 -2.19 -6.62 6.13
CA SER A 50 -2.18 -7.15 7.50
C SER A 50 -3.49 -7.79 7.91
N ASP A 51 -4.63 -7.27 7.46
CA ASP A 51 -5.96 -7.69 7.91
C ASP A 51 -6.29 -9.14 7.52
N ASN A 52 -5.66 -9.64 6.46
CA ASN A 52 -5.85 -11.01 5.97
C ASN A 52 -4.87 -12.02 6.60
N LEU A 53 -3.94 -11.60 7.45
CA LEU A 53 -3.05 -12.52 8.15
C LEU A 53 -3.79 -13.27 9.25
N LYS A 54 -3.52 -14.57 9.39
CA LYS A 54 -4.08 -15.37 10.47
C LYS A 54 -3.38 -15.08 11.81
N PRO A 55 -4.12 -14.83 12.90
CA PRO A 55 -3.51 -14.75 14.23
C PRO A 55 -2.67 -16.00 14.55
N PRO A 56 -1.52 -15.87 15.23
CA PRO A 56 -0.97 -14.65 15.82
C PRO A 56 -0.08 -13.81 14.88
N ALA A 57 -0.03 -14.13 13.58
CA ALA A 57 0.84 -13.45 12.63
C ALA A 57 0.48 -11.96 12.50
N LYS A 58 1.51 -11.12 12.36
CA LYS A 58 1.40 -9.67 12.19
C LYS A 58 2.43 -9.20 11.17
N LEU A 59 2.10 -8.15 10.44
CA LEU A 59 3.11 -7.40 9.69
C LEU A 59 3.85 -6.45 10.62
N VAL A 60 5.16 -6.42 10.47
CA VAL A 60 6.07 -5.52 11.17
C VAL A 60 6.86 -4.70 10.15
N LEU A 61 7.25 -3.49 10.54
CA LEU A 61 8.09 -2.65 9.71
C LEU A 61 9.50 -3.24 9.65
N GLY A 62 9.96 -3.57 8.44
CA GLY A 62 11.33 -4.02 8.20
C GLY A 62 12.30 -2.87 8.01
N GLU A 63 13.59 -3.17 8.13
CA GLU A 63 14.66 -2.24 7.78
C GLU A 63 14.70 -2.00 6.27
N TYR A 64 15.04 -0.77 5.87
CA TYR A 64 15.19 -0.42 4.46
C TYR A 64 16.65 -0.66 4.02
N PRO A 65 16.90 -1.56 3.05
CA PRO A 65 18.26 -1.92 2.65
C PRO A 65 18.96 -0.76 1.95
N MET A 66 20.17 -0.42 2.41
CA MET A 66 21.02 0.63 1.84
C MET A 66 22.34 0.02 1.36
N LEU A 67 22.83 0.45 0.20
CA LEU A 67 24.18 0.11 -0.25
C LEU A 67 25.23 0.89 0.57
N PRO A 68 26.42 0.32 0.84
CA PRO A 68 27.49 1.05 1.50
C PRO A 68 27.82 2.36 0.75
N GLY A 69 27.85 3.46 1.49
CA GLY A 69 28.13 4.80 0.94
C GLY A 69 26.97 5.44 0.17
N ALA A 70 25.79 4.81 0.09
CA ALA A 70 24.62 5.43 -0.51
C ALA A 70 24.15 6.63 0.32
N THR A 71 23.98 7.78 -0.35
CA THR A 71 23.46 9.02 0.25
C THR A 71 21.97 9.22 0.03
N ASP A 72 21.37 8.38 -0.82
CA ASP A 72 19.95 8.41 -1.17
C ASP A 72 19.38 6.98 -1.16
N ALA A 73 18.16 6.83 -0.65
CA ALA A 73 17.50 5.53 -0.48
C ALA A 73 16.83 5.00 -1.77
N GLY A 74 16.75 5.81 -2.83
CA GLY A 74 16.07 5.45 -4.07
C GLY A 74 14.58 5.14 -3.87
N LEU A 75 13.96 5.72 -2.84
CA LEU A 75 12.57 5.49 -2.50
C LEU A 75 11.66 6.01 -3.61
N PHE A 76 10.67 5.22 -4.01
CA PHE A 76 9.60 5.74 -4.84
C PHE A 76 8.64 6.56 -3.97
N PHE A 77 9.00 7.81 -3.67
CA PHE A 77 8.18 8.71 -2.88
C PHE A 77 7.20 9.49 -3.76
N LYS A 78 5.90 9.44 -3.45
CA LYS A 78 4.85 10.14 -4.19
C LYS A 78 3.62 10.40 -3.31
N PRO A 79 2.76 11.37 -3.68
CA PRO A 79 1.41 11.44 -3.12
C PRO A 79 0.68 10.10 -3.25
N ALA A 80 0.07 9.63 -2.16
CA ALA A 80 -0.60 8.34 -2.13
C ALA A 80 -1.76 8.32 -3.13
N GLN A 81 -2.67 9.29 -3.00
CA GLN A 81 -3.88 9.48 -3.81
C GLN A 81 -4.27 10.96 -3.80
N MET A 82 -5.14 11.37 -4.72
CA MET A 82 -5.70 12.72 -4.80
C MET A 82 -7.21 12.66 -5.01
N LEU A 83 -7.94 13.60 -4.42
CA LEU A 83 -9.34 13.88 -4.77
C LEU A 83 -9.36 15.01 -5.80
N SER A 84 -9.97 14.75 -6.96
CA SER A 84 -10.00 15.70 -8.08
C SER A 84 -11.43 16.13 -8.41
N ILE A 85 -11.61 17.39 -8.78
CA ILE A 85 -12.90 17.91 -9.27
C ILE A 85 -12.97 17.71 -10.79
N GLY A 86 -14.00 17.01 -11.25
CA GLY A 86 -14.21 16.76 -12.68
C GLY A 86 -14.39 18.07 -13.45
N LYS A 87 -13.66 18.23 -14.55
CA LYS A 87 -13.63 19.47 -15.36
C LYS A 87 -15.01 19.97 -15.81
N SER A 88 -15.94 19.06 -16.08
CA SER A 88 -17.28 19.36 -16.60
C SER A 88 -18.38 19.32 -15.53
N THR A 89 -18.02 19.28 -14.23
CA THR A 89 -19.03 19.27 -13.17
C THR A 89 -19.90 20.54 -13.24
N LYS A 90 -21.21 20.37 -13.08
CA LYS A 90 -22.15 21.49 -12.96
C LYS A 90 -22.13 22.13 -11.57
N ASN A 91 -21.46 21.50 -10.59
CA ASN A 91 -21.48 21.92 -9.19
C ASN A 91 -20.06 21.99 -8.58
N PRO A 92 -19.13 22.79 -9.13
CA PRO A 92 -17.74 22.80 -8.68
C PRO A 92 -17.58 23.26 -7.22
N GLN A 93 -18.39 24.22 -6.76
CA GLN A 93 -18.33 24.70 -5.38
C GLN A 93 -18.81 23.64 -4.39
N ALA A 94 -19.87 22.88 -4.71
CA ALA A 94 -20.35 21.80 -3.85
C ALA A 94 -19.32 20.66 -3.79
N ALA A 95 -18.71 20.29 -4.92
CA ALA A 95 -17.64 19.29 -4.96
C ALA A 95 -16.43 19.72 -4.10
N ALA A 96 -16.01 20.99 -4.20
CA ALA A 96 -14.94 21.53 -3.37
C ALA A 96 -15.28 21.49 -1.87
N LYS A 97 -16.53 21.80 -1.49
CA LYS A 97 -16.99 21.70 -0.09
C LYS A 97 -16.90 20.27 0.44
N VAL A 98 -17.25 19.26 -0.36
CA VAL A 98 -17.13 17.85 0.03
C VAL A 98 -15.66 17.46 0.23
N ILE A 99 -14.78 17.83 -0.71
CA ILE A 99 -13.32 17.57 -0.56
C ILE A 99 -12.79 18.23 0.71
N ASN A 100 -13.14 19.50 0.94
CA ASN A 100 -12.72 20.23 2.14
C ASN A 100 -13.27 19.60 3.42
N PHE A 101 -14.53 19.15 3.42
CA PHE A 101 -15.09 18.43 4.56
C PHE A 101 -14.29 17.16 4.87
N LEU A 102 -14.05 16.32 3.86
CA LEU A 102 -13.34 15.06 4.04
C LEU A 102 -11.90 15.24 4.53
N LEU A 103 -11.20 16.27 4.06
CA LEU A 103 -9.77 16.44 4.33
C LEU A 103 -9.46 17.39 5.50
N ASN A 104 -10.32 18.38 5.77
CA ASN A 104 -10.00 19.47 6.70
C ASN A 104 -11.01 19.65 7.84
N SER A 105 -12.21 19.07 7.76
CA SER A 105 -13.15 19.14 8.89
C SER A 105 -12.80 18.08 9.94
N LYS A 106 -13.01 18.40 11.22
CA LYS A 106 -12.82 17.42 12.30
C LYS A 106 -13.62 16.14 12.07
N GLU A 107 -14.89 16.28 11.73
CA GLU A 107 -15.78 15.13 11.49
C GLU A 107 -15.32 14.29 10.30
N GLY A 108 -14.96 14.92 9.17
CA GLY A 108 -14.47 14.20 7.99
C GLY A 108 -13.15 13.48 8.24
N VAL A 109 -12.21 14.11 8.94
CA VAL A 109 -10.93 13.51 9.32
C VAL A 109 -11.14 12.32 10.27
N ASP A 110 -12.01 12.46 11.27
CA ASP A 110 -12.36 11.39 12.21
C ASP A 110 -13.04 10.21 11.49
N ILE A 111 -13.91 10.48 10.51
CA ILE A 111 -14.55 9.45 9.67
C ILE A 111 -13.53 8.71 8.80
N LEU A 112 -12.58 9.44 8.19
CA LEU A 112 -11.61 8.82 7.28
C LEU A 112 -10.50 8.06 8.01
N GLY A 113 -10.14 8.48 9.22
CA GLY A 113 -9.09 7.86 10.00
C GLY A 113 -7.78 7.72 9.21
N LEU A 114 -7.23 6.50 9.21
CA LEU A 114 -5.96 6.19 8.54
C LEU A 114 -6.13 5.28 7.31
N GLU A 115 -7.36 5.12 6.81
CA GLU A 115 -7.69 4.21 5.70
C GLU A 115 -7.01 4.56 4.36
N ARG A 116 -6.52 5.80 4.23
CA ARG A 116 -5.80 6.28 3.04
C ARG A 116 -4.35 6.68 3.34
N GLY A 117 -3.80 6.17 4.44
CA GLY A 117 -2.54 6.62 5.02
C GLY A 117 -2.72 7.77 5.99
N ARG A 118 -1.60 8.34 6.44
CA ARG A 118 -1.65 9.57 7.25
C ARG A 118 -2.23 10.71 6.41
N ALA A 119 -3.00 11.58 7.07
CA ALA A 119 -3.47 12.81 6.46
C ALA A 119 -2.28 13.60 5.88
N ALA A 120 -2.49 14.24 4.74
CA ALA A 120 -1.47 15.12 4.17
C ALA A 120 -1.24 16.29 5.14
N GLU A 121 0.01 16.51 5.52
CA GLU A 121 0.45 17.69 6.29
C GLU A 121 0.70 18.88 5.35
#